data_AF-A0A7Y0MGD1-F1
#
_entry.id   AF-A0A7Y0MGD1-F1
#
_cell.length_a   1.000
_cell.length_b   1.000
_cell.length_c   1.000
_cell.angle_alpha   90.00
_cell.angle_beta   90.00
_cell.angle_gamma   90.00
#
_symmetry.space_group_name_H-M   'P 1'
#
loop_
_entity.id
_entity.type
_entity.pdbx_description
1 polymer ?
#
loop_
_entity_poly.entity_id
_entity_poly.type
_entity_poly.pdbx_seq_one_letter_code
_entity_poly.pdbx_strand_id
1 'polypeptide(L)'
;MQKIYLVLLLILLTGCTPSQVAALPCVLSPQDMPATWRPDGETQRRLPAGPWTEREAADATYAITTGLNEMVNLYKERPAAVEDLWEDSVASLIEVTYSNASPASISATATDAARRNLDQLIRPYLERDPAKAACNEYDELLPLAAYAYKQFDAKDPRAAATLSLTNASFADCGSLTKAIGMDYPRLLSSNKVTLEEAFDLVIWSLLFIEGQVVPGLDLPAEAKAMPARLWDFLRTYRLPNADEYSDGAENDEFIEAAYLATHIAYIPTGNHRYPLYVEDSQPLYDFHRENFYAVLEMGELDLVAEFVDSLRQYGCTPGNDLQVRDGTRYLLGVFHGGRDRWMNYREPGEADAEVETYDFIHKAWTGVLGVRDRAIESPEPGTYGGVVRSWLPVPQ
;
A
#
# COMPACT_ATOMS: atom_id res chain seq x y z
N MET A 1 -15.14 -60.58 -56.58
CA MET A 1 -16.02 -59.71 -55.77
C MET A 1 -15.31 -59.45 -54.45
N GLN A 2 -14.79 -58.23 -54.24
CA GLN A 2 -15.29 -57.26 -53.23
C GLN A 2 -15.00 -57.71 -51.77
N LYS A 3 -14.32 -56.98 -50.87
CA LYS A 3 -14.02 -55.54 -50.73
C LYS A 3 -12.70 -55.33 -49.96
N ILE A 4 -11.97 -54.29 -50.34
CA ILE A 4 -10.83 -53.69 -49.63
C ILE A 4 -11.40 -52.69 -48.61
N TYR A 5 -11.00 -52.78 -47.35
CA TYR A 5 -11.26 -51.73 -46.34
C TYR A 5 -10.00 -50.89 -46.16
N LEU A 6 -10.15 -49.59 -46.41
CA LEU A 6 -9.16 -48.52 -46.27
C LEU A 6 -9.07 -48.13 -44.79
N VAL A 7 -7.88 -48.22 -44.19
CA VAL A 7 -7.59 -47.63 -42.87
C VAL A 7 -6.87 -46.30 -43.12
N LEU A 8 -7.54 -45.18 -42.84
CA LEU A 8 -6.91 -43.86 -42.77
C LEU A 8 -6.17 -43.73 -41.42
N LEU A 9 -4.85 -43.54 -41.48
CA LEU A 9 -4.05 -43.04 -40.36
C LEU A 9 -4.11 -41.50 -40.38
N LEU A 10 -4.76 -40.91 -39.38
CA LEU A 10 -4.67 -39.47 -39.09
C LEU A 10 -3.45 -39.23 -38.20
N ILE A 11 -2.42 -38.63 -38.78
CA ILE A 11 -1.26 -38.09 -38.04
C ILE A 11 -1.72 -36.74 -37.48
N LEU A 12 -2.01 -36.69 -36.18
CA LEU A 12 -2.19 -35.45 -35.42
C LEU A 12 -0.80 -34.83 -35.20
N LEU A 13 -0.51 -33.78 -35.96
CA LEU A 13 0.56 -32.84 -35.67
C LEU A 13 0.17 -32.07 -34.41
N THR A 14 0.67 -32.51 -33.25
CA THR A 14 0.68 -31.68 -32.04
C THR A 14 1.72 -30.58 -32.25
N GLY A 15 1.25 -29.41 -32.67
CA GLY A 15 2.04 -28.20 -32.57
C GLY A 15 2.27 -27.89 -31.10
N CYS A 16 3.52 -27.99 -30.64
CA CYS A 16 3.94 -27.36 -29.40
C CYS A 16 3.83 -25.85 -29.60
N THR A 17 2.79 -25.23 -29.06
CA THR A 17 2.85 -23.80 -28.72
C THR A 17 4.02 -23.61 -27.74
N PRO A 18 4.90 -22.62 -27.96
CA PRO A 18 5.90 -22.30 -26.95
C PRO A 18 5.15 -21.88 -25.68
N SER A 19 5.43 -22.55 -24.56
CA SER A 19 5.06 -22.04 -23.25
C SER A 19 5.51 -20.58 -23.20
N GLN A 20 4.57 -19.66 -23.00
CA GLN A 20 4.89 -18.30 -22.56
C GLN A 20 5.80 -18.49 -21.34
N VAL A 21 7.07 -18.12 -21.48
CA VAL A 21 7.96 -17.96 -20.34
C VAL A 21 7.25 -16.94 -19.48
N ALA A 22 6.76 -17.34 -18.30
CA ALA A 22 6.20 -16.41 -17.34
C ALA A 22 7.20 -15.26 -17.21
N ALA A 23 6.76 -14.03 -17.53
CA ALA A 23 7.62 -12.87 -17.41
C ALA A 23 8.14 -12.85 -15.97
N LEU A 24 9.46 -12.84 -15.81
CA LEU A 24 10.03 -12.69 -14.47
C LEU A 24 9.49 -11.36 -13.93
N PRO A 25 8.87 -11.36 -12.74
CA PRO A 25 8.21 -10.17 -12.24
C PRO A 25 9.18 -9.02 -12.05
N CYS A 26 10.49 -9.29 -11.98
CA CYS A 26 11.57 -8.32 -11.80
C CYS A 26 12.55 -8.37 -12.98
N VAL A 27 12.85 -7.21 -13.56
CA VAL A 27 13.66 -7.10 -14.79
C VAL A 27 14.79 -6.10 -14.58
N LEU A 28 16.03 -6.60 -14.53
CA LEU A 28 17.22 -5.77 -14.30
C LEU A 28 17.80 -5.16 -15.59
N SER A 29 17.62 -5.83 -16.72
CA SER A 29 18.25 -5.46 -17.98
C SER A 29 17.27 -4.69 -18.87
N PRO A 30 17.62 -3.46 -19.30
CA PRO A 30 16.73 -2.66 -20.16
C PRO A 30 16.32 -3.36 -21.46
N GLN A 31 17.17 -4.24 -22.00
CA GLN A 31 16.88 -4.96 -23.26
C GLN A 31 15.78 -6.02 -23.11
N ASP A 32 15.59 -6.52 -21.88
CA ASP A 32 14.62 -7.55 -21.54
C ASP A 32 13.28 -6.94 -21.08
N MET A 33 13.25 -5.62 -20.84
CA MET A 33 12.02 -4.88 -20.53
C MET A 33 11.16 -4.66 -21.78
N PRO A 34 9.83 -4.80 -21.71
CA PRO A 34 8.90 -4.27 -22.71
C PRO A 34 9.18 -2.80 -23.04
N ALA A 35 8.89 -2.41 -24.28
CA ALA A 35 9.15 -1.02 -24.73
C ALA A 35 8.40 0.02 -23.90
N THR A 36 7.17 -0.31 -23.46
CA THR A 36 6.33 0.53 -22.61
C THR A 36 6.86 0.70 -21.19
N TRP A 37 7.81 -0.14 -20.75
CA TRP A 37 8.40 -0.04 -19.41
C TRP A 37 9.72 0.71 -19.39
N ARG A 38 10.31 1.02 -20.55
CA ARG A 38 11.65 1.59 -20.63
C ARG A 38 11.61 3.10 -20.38
N PRO A 39 12.64 3.67 -19.73
CA PRO A 39 12.73 5.12 -19.63
C PRO A 39 12.96 5.71 -21.03
N ASP A 40 12.58 6.97 -21.20
CA ASP A 40 12.98 7.70 -22.39
C ASP A 40 14.51 7.91 -22.43
N GLY A 41 15.01 8.38 -23.57
CA GLY A 41 16.46 8.56 -23.74
C GLY A 41 17.07 9.64 -22.85
N GLU A 42 16.29 10.60 -22.35
CA GLU A 42 16.76 11.67 -21.48
C GLU A 42 16.83 11.22 -20.02
N THR A 43 15.77 10.62 -19.51
CA THR A 43 15.70 9.99 -18.19
C THR A 43 16.77 8.93 -18.04
N GLN A 44 16.96 8.09 -19.06
CA GLN A 44 18.03 7.09 -19.06
C GLN A 44 19.44 7.70 -18.90
N ARG A 45 19.68 8.93 -19.40
CA ARG A 45 20.98 9.62 -19.26
C ARG A 45 21.16 10.28 -17.89
N ARG A 46 20.07 10.61 -17.20
CA ARG A 46 20.09 11.23 -15.86
C ARG A 46 20.26 10.17 -14.75
N LEU A 47 19.80 8.95 -14.99
CA LEU A 47 19.85 7.86 -14.02
C LEU A 47 21.23 7.16 -13.99
N PRO A 48 21.80 6.87 -12.80
CA PRO A 48 23.05 6.11 -12.71
C PRO A 48 22.88 4.69 -13.27
N ALA A 49 23.72 4.29 -14.23
CA ALA A 49 23.62 2.97 -14.89
C ALA A 49 24.29 1.81 -14.11
N GLY A 50 25.00 2.10 -13.03
CA GLY A 50 25.76 1.10 -12.27
C GLY A 50 24.87 0.11 -11.48
N PRO A 51 25.39 -1.07 -11.09
CA PRO A 51 24.68 -1.96 -10.17
C PRO A 51 24.42 -1.28 -8.82
N TRP A 52 23.46 -1.80 -8.06
CA TRP A 52 23.25 -1.37 -6.67
C TRP A 52 24.46 -1.77 -5.81
N THR A 53 24.89 -0.87 -4.94
CA THR A 53 26.12 -1.01 -4.15
C THR A 53 25.85 -1.09 -2.65
N GLU A 54 26.82 -1.66 -1.90
CA GLU A 54 26.77 -1.65 -0.43
C GLU A 54 26.71 -0.24 0.16
N ARG A 55 27.34 0.74 -0.52
CA ARG A 55 27.28 2.14 -0.11
C ARG A 55 25.86 2.68 -0.21
N GLU A 56 25.16 2.42 -1.30
CA GLU A 56 23.77 2.86 -1.49
C GLU A 56 22.82 2.15 -0.51
N ALA A 57 23.07 0.89 -0.18
CA ALA A 57 22.31 0.18 0.87
C ALA A 57 22.52 0.81 2.27
N ALA A 58 23.76 1.20 2.60
CA ALA A 58 24.05 1.92 3.84
C ALA A 58 23.41 3.32 3.86
N ASP A 59 23.35 3.98 2.70
CA ASP A 59 22.73 5.29 2.53
C ASP A 59 21.21 5.23 2.71
N ALA A 60 20.54 4.23 2.13
CA ALA A 60 19.13 3.94 2.37
C ALA A 60 18.85 3.71 3.86
N THR A 61 19.72 2.96 4.55
CA THR A 61 19.61 2.75 6.01
C THR A 61 19.72 4.07 6.79
N TYR A 62 20.61 4.96 6.36
CA TYR A 62 20.76 6.29 6.96
C TYR A 62 19.51 7.15 6.74
N ALA A 63 18.96 7.16 5.53
CA ALA A 63 17.76 7.90 5.18
C ALA A 63 16.52 7.40 5.95
N ILE A 64 16.37 6.08 6.12
CA ILE A 64 15.32 5.46 6.94
C ILE A 64 15.42 5.90 8.40
N THR A 65 16.62 5.80 8.97
CA THR A 65 16.88 6.16 10.37
C THR A 65 16.57 7.63 10.61
N THR A 66 16.94 8.48 9.65
CA THR A 66 16.73 9.92 9.74
C THR A 66 15.24 10.26 9.65
N GLY A 67 14.52 9.72 8.68
CA GLY A 67 13.07 9.92 8.54
C GLY A 67 12.26 9.45 9.75
N LEU A 68 12.58 8.28 10.30
CA LEU A 68 11.94 7.82 11.54
C LEU A 68 12.19 8.80 12.70
N ASN A 69 13.42 9.29 12.85
CA ASN A 69 13.73 10.27 13.89
C ASN A 69 13.02 11.61 13.65
N GLU A 70 12.87 12.04 12.40
CA GLU A 70 12.09 13.24 12.05
C GLU A 70 10.63 13.10 12.51
N MET A 71 9.95 11.99 12.15
CA MET A 71 8.57 11.73 12.57
C MET A 71 8.44 11.67 14.10
N VAL A 72 9.31 10.93 14.78
CA VAL A 72 9.29 10.80 16.25
C VAL A 72 9.53 12.15 16.94
N ASN A 73 10.45 12.96 16.43
CA ASN A 73 10.74 14.27 17.00
C ASN A 73 9.58 15.23 16.76
N LEU A 74 8.93 15.20 15.60
CA LEU A 74 7.76 16.04 15.32
C LEU A 74 6.65 15.80 16.34
N TYR A 75 6.25 14.54 16.57
CA TYR A 75 5.20 14.23 17.56
C TYR A 75 5.60 14.61 18.99
N LYS A 76 6.89 14.50 19.33
CA LYS A 76 7.39 14.89 20.64
C LYS A 76 7.38 16.41 20.84
N GLU A 77 7.74 17.17 19.81
CA GLU A 77 7.83 18.64 19.84
C GLU A 77 6.47 19.30 19.64
N ARG A 78 5.55 18.63 18.94
CA ARG A 78 4.18 19.08 18.66
C ARG A 78 3.15 17.99 19.03
N PRO A 79 2.86 17.78 20.33
CA PRO A 79 1.92 16.74 20.74
C PRO A 79 0.50 16.87 20.18
N ALA A 80 0.07 18.08 19.82
CA ALA A 80 -1.21 18.33 19.14
C ALA A 80 -1.27 17.65 17.75
N ALA A 81 -0.14 17.46 17.08
CA ALA A 81 -0.07 16.76 15.79
C ALA A 81 -0.56 15.32 15.87
N VAL A 82 -0.50 14.69 17.05
CA VAL A 82 -1.07 13.35 17.24
C VAL A 82 -2.58 13.38 17.08
N GLU A 83 -3.25 14.38 17.67
CA GLU A 83 -4.71 14.53 17.60
C GLU A 83 -5.14 15.07 16.22
N ASP A 84 -4.36 16.00 15.65
CA ASP A 84 -4.67 16.60 14.33
C ASP A 84 -4.56 15.58 13.19
N LEU A 85 -3.56 14.68 13.25
CA LEU A 85 -3.34 13.63 12.24
C LEU A 85 -4.05 12.31 12.57
N TRP A 86 -4.69 12.22 13.73
CA TRP A 86 -5.42 11.05 14.18
C TRP A 86 -4.65 9.73 13.97
N GLU A 87 -5.24 8.74 13.31
CA GLU A 87 -4.67 7.41 13.10
C GLU A 87 -3.38 7.41 12.28
N ASP A 88 -3.17 8.40 11.41
CA ASP A 88 -1.95 8.53 10.60
C ASP A 88 -0.73 8.81 11.49
N SER A 89 -0.95 9.40 12.67
CA SER A 89 0.11 9.53 13.68
C SER A 89 0.60 8.19 14.22
N VAL A 90 -0.21 7.13 14.10
CA VAL A 90 0.16 5.76 14.47
C VAL A 90 0.64 4.99 13.24
N ALA A 91 -0.07 5.12 12.11
CA ALA A 91 0.22 4.44 10.84
C ALA A 91 1.64 4.76 10.36
N SER A 92 1.99 6.05 10.27
CA SER A 92 3.30 6.54 9.82
C SER A 92 4.50 5.94 10.58
N LEU A 93 4.29 5.57 11.84
CA LEU A 93 5.31 4.95 12.67
C LEU A 93 5.26 3.42 12.60
N ILE A 94 4.08 2.82 12.73
CA ILE A 94 3.98 1.35 12.75
C ILE A 94 4.29 0.73 11.40
N GLU A 95 3.97 1.42 10.31
CA GLU A 95 4.26 0.90 8.99
C GLU A 95 5.76 0.77 8.76
N VAL A 96 6.62 1.58 9.38
CA VAL A 96 8.08 1.40 9.36
C VAL A 96 8.50 0.01 9.87
N THR A 97 7.71 -0.60 10.76
CA THR A 97 7.99 -1.95 11.28
C THR A 97 7.56 -3.07 10.35
N TYR A 98 6.78 -2.79 9.31
CA TYR A 98 6.34 -3.77 8.30
C TYR A 98 7.47 -4.26 7.37
N SER A 99 8.70 -3.84 7.64
CA SER A 99 9.90 -4.46 7.09
C SER A 99 10.67 -5.19 8.18
N ASN A 100 10.72 -6.52 8.08
CA ASN A 100 11.61 -7.34 8.90
C ASN A 100 13.09 -7.22 8.48
N ALA A 101 13.40 -6.44 7.43
CA ALA A 101 14.77 -6.14 7.02
C ALA A 101 15.38 -4.99 7.85
N SER A 102 14.56 -4.18 8.51
CA SER A 102 15.03 -3.10 9.38
C SER A 102 15.76 -3.65 10.61
N PRO A 103 16.88 -3.02 11.03
CA PRO A 103 17.50 -3.28 12.33
C PRO A 103 16.49 -3.25 13.48
N ALA A 104 16.61 -4.18 14.43
CA ALA A 104 15.69 -4.29 15.57
C ALA A 104 15.52 -2.97 16.37
N SER A 105 16.55 -2.11 16.39
CA SER A 105 16.49 -0.79 17.04
C SER A 105 15.56 0.20 16.33
N ILE A 106 15.44 0.12 14.99
CA ILE A 106 14.49 0.94 14.21
C ILE A 106 13.07 0.47 14.54
N SER A 107 12.82 -0.84 14.47
CA SER A 107 11.49 -1.40 14.79
C SER A 107 11.06 -1.10 16.22
N ALA A 108 11.97 -1.18 17.19
CA ALA A 108 11.69 -0.84 18.59
C ALA A 108 11.35 0.66 18.76
N THR A 109 12.14 1.55 18.17
CA THR A 109 11.88 3.01 18.22
C THR A 109 10.52 3.36 17.61
N ALA A 110 10.22 2.80 16.44
CA ALA A 110 8.96 2.99 15.74
C ALA A 110 7.76 2.45 16.54
N THR A 111 7.86 1.21 17.04
CA THR A 111 6.82 0.59 17.89
C THR A 111 6.54 1.40 19.15
N ASP A 112 7.59 1.82 19.86
CA ASP A 112 7.44 2.58 21.10
C ASP A 112 6.84 3.96 20.86
N ALA A 113 7.16 4.60 19.73
CA ALA A 113 6.56 5.87 19.34
C ALA A 113 5.09 5.72 18.92
N ALA A 114 4.77 4.73 18.08
CA ALA A 114 3.40 4.41 17.69
C ALA A 114 2.52 4.13 18.91
N ARG A 115 3.02 3.36 19.88
CA ARG A 115 2.35 3.10 21.16
C ARG A 115 2.05 4.35 21.97
N ARG A 116 2.95 5.34 21.98
CA ARG A 116 2.74 6.61 22.70
C ARG A 116 1.65 7.46 22.03
N ASN A 117 1.69 7.56 20.70
CA ASN A 117 0.67 8.27 19.94
C ASN A 117 -0.69 7.59 20.13
N LEU A 118 -0.74 6.26 20.01
CA LEU A 118 -1.95 5.49 20.26
C LEU A 118 -2.49 5.66 21.69
N ASP A 119 -1.62 5.65 22.71
CA ASP A 119 -2.05 5.89 24.10
C ASP A 119 -2.67 7.28 24.29
N GLN A 120 -2.16 8.30 23.59
CA GLN A 120 -2.76 9.63 23.60
C GLN A 120 -4.14 9.62 22.94
N LEU A 121 -4.27 9.03 21.75
CA LEU A 121 -5.53 8.97 21.00
C LEU A 121 -6.63 8.20 21.72
N ILE A 122 -6.30 7.08 22.37
CA ILE A 122 -7.31 6.22 23.01
C ILE A 122 -7.72 6.73 24.41
N ARG A 123 -6.94 7.63 25.01
CA ARG A 123 -7.16 8.11 26.39
C ARG A 123 -8.56 8.67 26.63
N PRO A 124 -9.16 9.49 25.73
CA PRO A 124 -10.52 10.00 25.91
C PRO A 124 -11.60 8.90 25.98
N TYR A 125 -11.30 7.70 25.48
CA TYR A 125 -12.25 6.60 25.37
C TYR A 125 -12.20 5.62 26.55
N LEU A 126 -11.13 5.62 27.36
CA LEU A 126 -10.90 4.57 28.37
C LEU A 126 -11.96 4.45 29.47
N GLU A 127 -12.59 5.57 29.84
CA GLU A 127 -13.62 5.60 30.89
C GLU A 127 -15.03 5.75 30.31
N ARG A 128 -15.15 5.71 28.99
CA ARG A 128 -16.41 6.01 28.32
C ARG A 128 -17.34 4.80 28.35
N ASP A 129 -18.60 5.06 28.68
CA ASP A 129 -19.66 4.05 28.71
C ASP A 129 -20.04 3.63 27.27
N PRO A 130 -19.86 2.35 26.88
CA PRO A 130 -20.25 1.86 25.55
C PRO A 130 -21.72 2.06 25.24
N ALA A 131 -22.61 2.14 26.24
CA ALA A 131 -24.03 2.43 26.02
C ALA A 131 -24.31 3.85 25.47
N LYS A 132 -23.28 4.72 25.44
CA LYS A 132 -23.33 6.07 24.89
C LYS A 132 -22.49 6.21 23.62
N ALA A 133 -22.00 5.12 23.04
CA ALA A 133 -21.37 5.16 21.73
C ALA A 133 -22.44 5.50 20.67
N ALA A 134 -22.06 6.35 19.72
CA ALA A 134 -22.89 6.78 18.61
C ALA A 134 -22.31 6.24 17.29
N CYS A 135 -23.17 6.12 16.29
CA CYS A 135 -22.79 5.57 14.99
C CYS A 135 -21.64 6.35 14.31
N ASN A 136 -21.61 7.67 14.45
CA ASN A 136 -20.61 8.54 13.82
C ASN A 136 -19.22 8.48 14.45
N GLU A 137 -18.98 7.51 15.34
CA GLU A 137 -17.67 7.26 15.94
C GLU A 137 -17.06 5.96 15.42
N TYR A 138 -17.81 5.18 14.63
CA TYR A 138 -17.36 3.87 14.17
C TYR A 138 -16.13 3.96 13.27
N ASP A 139 -16.12 4.95 12.37
CA ASP A 139 -15.00 5.28 11.47
C ASP A 139 -13.73 5.63 12.24
N GLU A 140 -13.84 6.46 13.28
CA GLU A 140 -12.70 6.86 14.12
C GLU A 140 -12.22 5.71 15.02
N LEU A 141 -13.14 4.90 15.56
CA LEU A 141 -12.83 3.86 16.56
C LEU A 141 -12.27 2.57 15.94
N LEU A 142 -12.71 2.19 14.75
CA LEU A 142 -12.27 0.97 14.08
C LEU A 142 -10.74 0.88 13.90
N PRO A 143 -10.04 1.88 13.30
CA PRO A 143 -8.58 1.84 13.17
C PRO A 143 -7.90 1.80 14.54
N LEU A 144 -8.39 2.58 15.53
CA LEU A 144 -7.83 2.58 16.88
C LEU A 144 -7.96 1.22 17.58
N ALA A 145 -9.08 0.50 17.41
CA ALA A 145 -9.25 -0.85 17.94
C ALA A 145 -8.28 -1.84 17.29
N ALA A 146 -8.09 -1.75 15.96
CA ALA A 146 -7.13 -2.59 15.25
C ALA A 146 -5.68 -2.33 15.71
N TYR A 147 -5.29 -1.06 15.85
CA TYR A 147 -3.97 -0.70 16.37
C TYR A 147 -3.79 -1.11 17.83
N ALA A 148 -4.80 -0.89 18.69
CA ALA A 148 -4.73 -1.26 20.11
C ALA A 148 -4.52 -2.76 20.30
N TYR A 149 -5.21 -3.60 19.51
CA TYR A 149 -5.02 -5.04 19.54
C TYR A 149 -3.59 -5.46 19.16
N LYS A 150 -2.99 -4.83 18.13
CA LYS A 150 -1.63 -5.16 17.68
C LYS A 150 -0.55 -4.62 18.62
N GLN A 151 -0.76 -3.43 19.17
CA GLN A 151 0.26 -2.69 19.90
C GLN A 151 0.28 -3.01 21.39
N PHE A 152 -0.87 -3.33 22.00
CA PHE A 152 -0.95 -3.68 23.40
C PHE A 152 -1.09 -5.20 23.61
N ASP A 153 -0.86 -5.64 24.83
CA ASP A 153 -1.14 -7.04 25.20
C ASP A 153 -2.65 -7.32 25.07
N ALA A 154 -3.03 -8.55 24.69
CA ALA A 154 -4.43 -8.94 24.55
C ALA A 154 -5.26 -8.76 25.84
N LYS A 155 -4.61 -8.65 27.01
CA LYS A 155 -5.25 -8.38 28.31
C LYS A 155 -5.21 -6.91 28.73
N ASP A 156 -4.64 -6.03 27.90
CA ASP A 156 -4.55 -4.62 28.21
C ASP A 156 -5.96 -3.98 28.21
N PRO A 157 -6.36 -3.29 29.30
CA PRO A 157 -7.68 -2.67 29.39
C PRO A 157 -7.94 -1.64 28.30
N ARG A 158 -6.89 -1.05 27.71
CA ARG A 158 -7.02 -0.07 26.64
C ARG A 158 -7.56 -0.70 25.35
N ALA A 159 -7.06 -1.89 24.99
CA ALA A 159 -7.57 -2.64 23.84
C ALA A 159 -9.02 -3.12 24.07
N ALA A 160 -9.36 -3.54 25.29
CA ALA A 160 -10.73 -3.95 25.62
C ALA A 160 -11.73 -2.77 25.57
N ALA A 161 -11.32 -1.58 26.02
CA ALA A 161 -12.16 -0.38 26.00
C ALA A 161 -12.47 0.08 24.56
N THR A 162 -11.44 0.22 23.72
CA THR A 162 -11.63 0.62 22.32
C THR A 162 -12.45 -0.41 21.54
N LEU A 163 -12.21 -1.71 21.76
CA LEU A 163 -13.01 -2.78 21.16
C LEU A 163 -14.49 -2.68 21.54
N SER A 164 -14.79 -2.50 22.82
CA SER A 164 -16.17 -2.42 23.31
C SER A 164 -16.92 -1.21 22.73
N LEU A 165 -16.24 -0.07 22.60
CA LEU A 165 -16.81 1.15 22.00
C LEU A 165 -17.00 0.99 20.49
N THR A 166 -16.08 0.33 19.80
CA THR A 166 -16.19 0.05 18.35
C THR A 166 -17.39 -0.85 18.05
N ASN A 167 -17.59 -1.91 18.84
CA ASN A 167 -18.76 -2.78 18.66
C ASN A 167 -20.07 -2.03 18.97
N ALA A 168 -20.07 -1.19 20.01
CA ALA A 168 -21.26 -0.42 20.39
C ALA A 168 -21.64 0.67 19.37
N SER A 169 -20.65 1.38 18.81
CA SER A 169 -20.88 2.37 17.73
C SER A 169 -21.42 1.69 16.47
N PHE A 170 -20.87 0.53 16.08
CA PHE A 170 -21.42 -0.27 14.99
C PHE A 170 -22.89 -0.69 15.24
N ALA A 171 -23.20 -1.13 16.46
CA ALA A 171 -24.55 -1.51 16.83
C ALA A 171 -25.55 -0.34 16.72
N ASP A 172 -25.13 0.89 17.07
CA ASP A 172 -25.95 2.11 16.89
C ASP A 172 -26.16 2.47 15.41
N CYS A 173 -25.23 2.12 14.53
CA CYS A 173 -25.43 2.26 13.09
C CYS A 173 -26.52 1.33 12.55
N GLY A 174 -26.61 0.11 13.07
CA GLY A 174 -27.59 -0.89 12.64
C GLY A 174 -27.42 -1.41 11.20
N SER A 175 -26.47 -0.87 10.43
CA SER A 175 -26.11 -1.34 9.09
C SER A 175 -24.71 -0.87 8.71
N LEU A 176 -24.03 -1.64 7.87
CA LEU A 176 -22.70 -1.28 7.37
C LEU A 176 -22.72 0.02 6.57
N THR A 177 -23.69 0.19 5.65
CA THR A 177 -23.84 1.41 4.84
C THR A 177 -23.95 2.67 5.68
N LYS A 178 -24.66 2.65 6.81
CA LYS A 178 -24.71 3.80 7.72
C LYS A 178 -23.39 3.98 8.47
N ALA A 179 -22.75 2.88 8.88
CA ALA A 179 -21.49 2.92 9.61
C ALA A 179 -20.33 3.51 8.80
N ILE A 180 -20.28 3.23 7.50
CA ILE A 180 -19.24 3.78 6.60
C ILE A 180 -19.69 4.99 5.79
N GLY A 181 -20.89 5.51 6.04
CA GLY A 181 -21.44 6.65 5.30
C GLY A 181 -21.69 6.42 3.80
N MET A 182 -21.59 5.17 3.31
CA MET A 182 -21.51 4.85 1.89
C MET A 182 -22.41 3.67 1.48
N ASP A 183 -23.18 3.85 0.41
CA ASP A 183 -23.96 2.79 -0.24
C ASP A 183 -23.07 1.90 -1.12
N TYR A 184 -22.12 1.21 -0.49
CA TYR A 184 -21.14 0.35 -1.17
C TYR A 184 -21.76 -0.75 -2.04
N PRO A 185 -22.93 -1.38 -1.73
CA PRO A 185 -23.52 -2.37 -2.62
C PRO A 185 -23.97 -1.75 -3.94
N ARG A 186 -24.50 -0.52 -3.91
CA ARG A 186 -24.83 0.24 -5.13
C ARG A 186 -23.57 0.60 -5.91
N LEU A 187 -22.51 1.04 -5.25
CA LEU A 187 -21.25 1.38 -5.92
C LEU A 187 -20.64 0.15 -6.61
N LEU A 188 -20.50 -0.97 -5.90
CA LEU A 188 -19.95 -2.22 -6.47
C LEU A 188 -20.81 -2.86 -7.58
N SER A 189 -22.04 -2.38 -7.79
CA SER A 189 -22.91 -2.81 -8.90
C SER A 189 -23.04 -1.77 -10.02
N SER A 190 -22.41 -0.60 -9.86
CA SER A 190 -22.41 0.50 -10.82
C SER A 190 -21.24 0.39 -11.79
N ASN A 191 -21.43 0.85 -13.02
CA ASN A 191 -20.36 1.06 -14.00
C ASN A 191 -19.87 2.52 -14.05
N LYS A 192 -20.24 3.33 -13.05
CA LYS A 192 -19.95 4.77 -12.98
C LYS A 192 -19.30 5.18 -11.64
N VAL A 193 -18.60 4.25 -10.99
CA VAL A 193 -17.84 4.56 -9.77
C VAL A 193 -16.70 5.50 -10.16
N THR A 194 -16.52 6.59 -9.42
CA THR A 194 -15.41 7.54 -9.63
C THR A 194 -14.10 7.01 -9.04
N LEU A 195 -12.97 7.66 -9.34
CA LEU A 195 -11.68 7.33 -8.72
C LEU A 195 -11.73 7.51 -7.20
N GLU A 196 -12.28 8.64 -6.73
CA GLU A 196 -12.51 8.92 -5.30
C GLU A 196 -13.40 7.86 -4.62
N GLU A 197 -14.54 7.50 -5.20
CA GLU A 197 -15.42 6.46 -4.64
C GLU A 197 -14.72 5.09 -4.59
N ALA A 198 -13.89 4.77 -5.59
CA ALA A 198 -13.11 3.54 -5.61
C ALA A 198 -12.00 3.57 -4.54
N PHE A 199 -11.35 4.71 -4.33
CA PHE A 199 -10.33 4.92 -3.31
C PHE A 199 -10.90 4.72 -1.91
N ASP A 200 -12.04 5.35 -1.59
CA ASP A 200 -12.71 5.17 -0.29
C ASP A 200 -13.07 3.70 -0.03
N LEU A 201 -13.55 2.99 -1.05
CA LEU A 201 -13.83 1.55 -0.94
C LEU A 201 -12.55 0.75 -0.62
N VAL A 202 -11.41 1.12 -1.22
CA VAL A 202 -10.12 0.50 -0.93
C VAL A 202 -9.76 0.71 0.54
N ILE A 203 -9.84 1.94 1.06
CA ILE A 203 -9.54 2.24 2.48
C ILE A 203 -10.42 1.40 3.42
N TRP A 204 -11.73 1.35 3.17
CA TRP A 204 -12.63 0.50 3.96
C TRP A 204 -12.29 -0.99 3.88
N SER A 205 -11.87 -1.46 2.70
CA SER A 205 -11.44 -2.85 2.52
C SER A 205 -10.21 -3.17 3.39
N LEU A 206 -9.23 -2.28 3.45
CA LEU A 206 -8.05 -2.44 4.33
C LEU A 206 -8.47 -2.56 5.79
N LEU A 207 -9.32 -1.64 6.27
CA LEU A 207 -9.82 -1.64 7.64
C LEU A 207 -10.63 -2.90 7.99
N PHE A 208 -11.44 -3.42 7.07
CA PHE A 208 -12.21 -4.65 7.32
C PHE A 208 -11.36 -5.91 7.30
N ILE A 209 -10.29 -5.97 6.52
CA ILE A 209 -9.34 -7.09 6.59
C ILE A 209 -8.58 -7.02 7.94
N GLU A 210 -8.17 -5.83 8.37
CA GLU A 210 -7.54 -5.63 9.68
C GLU A 210 -8.45 -6.00 10.83
N GLY A 211 -9.72 -5.58 10.79
CA GLY A 211 -10.68 -5.92 11.83
C GLY A 211 -10.97 -7.43 11.89
N GLN A 212 -10.85 -8.18 10.79
CA GLN A 212 -11.08 -9.63 10.77
C GLN A 212 -10.06 -10.41 11.61
N VAL A 213 -8.88 -9.84 11.85
CA VAL A 213 -7.85 -10.46 12.69
C VAL A 213 -7.91 -10.03 14.16
N VAL A 214 -8.85 -9.14 14.52
CA VAL A 214 -9.05 -8.68 15.90
C VAL A 214 -10.08 -9.57 16.62
N PRO A 215 -9.68 -10.41 17.59
CA PRO A 215 -10.60 -11.26 18.33
C PRO A 215 -11.61 -10.41 19.12
N GLY A 216 -12.90 -10.73 18.97
CA GLY A 216 -13.99 -10.05 19.67
C GLY A 216 -14.51 -8.78 19.00
N LEU A 217 -13.95 -8.38 17.85
CA LEU A 217 -14.52 -7.30 17.05
C LEU A 217 -15.77 -7.80 16.32
N ASP A 218 -16.89 -7.12 16.52
CA ASP A 218 -18.19 -7.49 15.94
C ASP A 218 -18.29 -7.00 14.50
N LEU A 219 -17.50 -7.59 13.60
CA LEU A 219 -17.62 -7.33 12.17
C LEU A 219 -18.81 -8.09 11.56
N PRO A 220 -19.75 -7.39 10.91
CA PRO A 220 -20.89 -8.03 10.23
C PRO A 220 -20.39 -8.88 9.04
N ALA A 221 -21.21 -9.84 8.61
CA ALA A 221 -20.88 -10.71 7.48
C ALA A 221 -20.61 -9.91 6.19
N GLU A 222 -21.34 -8.82 6.02
CA GLU A 222 -21.21 -7.84 4.95
C GLU A 222 -19.82 -7.21 4.89
N ALA A 223 -19.26 -6.81 6.04
CA ALA A 223 -17.94 -6.20 6.12
C ALA A 223 -16.85 -7.22 5.81
N LYS A 224 -17.01 -8.47 6.29
CA LYS A 224 -16.08 -9.56 5.99
C LYS A 224 -16.06 -9.94 4.51
N ALA A 225 -17.20 -9.84 3.83
CA ALA A 225 -17.34 -10.17 2.41
C ALA A 225 -16.99 -9.01 1.47
N MET A 226 -17.02 -7.76 1.94
CA MET A 226 -16.81 -6.57 1.12
C MET A 226 -15.42 -6.53 0.43
N PRO A 227 -14.30 -6.83 1.10
CA PRO A 227 -12.97 -6.85 0.47
C PRO A 227 -12.87 -7.74 -0.78
N ALA A 228 -13.35 -8.99 -0.69
CA ALA A 228 -13.33 -9.91 -1.82
C ALA A 228 -14.21 -9.42 -3.00
N ARG A 229 -15.38 -8.85 -2.69
CA ARG A 229 -16.28 -8.27 -3.70
C ARG A 229 -15.68 -7.04 -4.37
N LEU A 230 -15.00 -6.19 -3.60
CA LEU A 230 -14.29 -5.03 -4.12
C LEU A 230 -13.13 -5.48 -5.03
N TRP A 231 -12.36 -6.48 -4.62
CA TRP A 231 -11.29 -7.03 -5.45
C TRP A 231 -11.79 -7.51 -6.82
N ASP A 232 -12.91 -8.24 -6.84
CA ASP A 232 -13.55 -8.68 -8.09
C ASP A 232 -13.98 -7.51 -8.99
N PHE A 233 -14.49 -6.42 -8.39
CA PHE A 233 -14.83 -5.20 -9.10
C PHE A 233 -13.57 -4.52 -9.70
N LEU A 234 -12.55 -4.31 -8.86
CA LEU A 234 -11.30 -3.62 -9.22
C LEU A 234 -10.52 -4.33 -10.31
N ARG A 235 -10.58 -5.67 -10.39
CA ARG A 235 -9.99 -6.45 -11.49
C ARG A 235 -10.46 -6.03 -12.89
N THR A 236 -11.61 -5.36 -12.99
CA THR A 236 -12.18 -4.87 -14.25
C THR A 236 -12.29 -3.35 -14.30
N TYR A 237 -11.90 -2.67 -13.22
CA TYR A 237 -11.89 -1.23 -13.14
C TYR A 237 -10.73 -0.68 -14.00
N ARG A 238 -11.03 0.27 -14.89
CA ARG A 238 -10.03 0.80 -15.81
C ARG A 238 -9.18 1.85 -15.11
N LEU A 239 -7.87 1.66 -15.14
CA LEU A 239 -6.86 2.64 -14.75
C LEU A 239 -6.16 3.12 -16.03
N PRO A 240 -6.47 4.31 -16.57
CA PRO A 240 -5.87 4.78 -17.81
C PRO A 240 -4.39 5.14 -17.60
N ASN A 241 -3.54 4.79 -18.56
CA ASN A 241 -2.11 5.13 -18.51
C ASN A 241 -1.88 6.63 -18.73
N ALA A 242 -0.72 7.13 -18.31
CA ALA A 242 -0.33 8.53 -18.47
C ALA A 242 -0.44 9.02 -19.92
N ASP A 243 -0.08 8.17 -20.89
CA ASP A 243 -0.10 8.50 -22.33
C ASP A 243 -1.51 8.67 -22.92
N GLU A 244 -2.55 8.30 -22.17
CA GLU A 244 -3.95 8.50 -22.53
C GLU A 244 -4.45 9.92 -22.18
N TYR A 245 -3.70 10.67 -21.36
CA TYR A 245 -4.02 12.04 -20.96
C TYR A 245 -3.24 13.07 -21.77
N SER A 246 -3.84 14.23 -22.03
CA SER A 246 -3.23 15.29 -22.85
C SER A 246 -1.96 15.88 -22.22
N ASP A 247 -1.94 15.96 -20.89
CA ASP A 247 -0.83 16.50 -20.11
C ASP A 247 0.08 15.38 -19.57
N GLY A 248 -0.12 14.15 -20.02
CA GLY A 248 0.68 13.01 -19.61
C GLY A 248 0.55 12.73 -18.11
N ALA A 249 1.71 12.55 -17.46
CA ALA A 249 1.80 12.29 -16.02
C ALA A 249 1.38 13.47 -15.15
N GLU A 250 1.39 14.70 -15.68
CA GLU A 250 1.04 15.92 -14.94
C GLU A 250 -0.47 16.17 -14.90
N ASN A 251 -1.28 15.23 -15.39
CA ASN A 251 -2.73 15.36 -15.39
C ASN A 251 -3.32 14.93 -14.03
N ASP A 252 -4.14 15.79 -13.42
CA ASP A 252 -4.77 15.52 -12.11
C ASP A 252 -5.53 14.19 -12.06
N GLU A 253 -6.28 13.82 -13.11
CA GLU A 253 -7.02 12.54 -13.14
C GLU A 253 -6.08 11.34 -13.26
N PHE A 254 -4.91 11.50 -13.91
CA PHE A 254 -3.88 10.46 -13.92
C PHE A 254 -3.25 10.30 -12.54
N ILE A 255 -2.94 11.40 -11.85
CA ILE A 255 -2.36 11.39 -10.51
C ILE A 255 -3.31 10.64 -9.55
N GLU A 256 -4.61 10.95 -9.59
CA GLU A 256 -5.64 10.22 -8.83
C GLU A 256 -5.68 8.72 -9.19
N ALA A 257 -5.59 8.38 -10.49
CA ALA A 257 -5.55 6.99 -10.94
C ALA A 257 -4.28 6.25 -10.48
N ALA A 258 -3.14 6.94 -10.43
CA ALA A 258 -1.87 6.41 -9.97
C ALA A 258 -1.91 6.12 -8.46
N TYR A 259 -2.43 7.04 -7.65
CA TYR A 259 -2.68 6.81 -6.22
C TYR A 259 -3.69 5.69 -6.00
N LEU A 260 -4.76 5.61 -6.80
CA LEU A 260 -5.68 4.49 -6.69
C LEU A 260 -4.98 3.16 -7.01
N ALA A 261 -4.13 3.10 -8.03
CA ALA A 261 -3.41 1.88 -8.39
C ALA A 261 -2.50 1.37 -7.26
N THR A 262 -1.75 2.26 -6.61
CA THR A 262 -0.89 1.89 -5.46
C THR A 262 -1.75 1.38 -4.30
N HIS A 263 -2.88 2.03 -4.01
CA HIS A 263 -3.79 1.63 -2.93
C HIS A 263 -4.53 0.32 -3.24
N ILE A 264 -4.88 0.03 -4.49
CA ILE A 264 -5.38 -1.29 -4.89
C ILE A 264 -4.35 -2.37 -4.53
N ALA A 265 -3.06 -2.11 -4.74
CA ALA A 265 -1.99 -3.03 -4.34
C ALA A 265 -1.89 -3.19 -2.80
N TYR A 266 -2.40 -2.25 -2.00
CA TYR A 266 -2.43 -2.37 -0.54
C TYR A 266 -3.42 -3.44 -0.07
N ILE A 267 -4.48 -3.74 -0.84
CA ILE A 267 -5.47 -4.76 -0.46
C ILE A 267 -4.81 -6.13 -0.25
N PRO A 268 -4.13 -6.74 -1.23
CA PRO A 268 -3.48 -8.04 -1.04
C PRO A 268 -2.25 -7.98 -0.14
N THR A 269 -1.59 -6.82 -0.06
CA THR A 269 -0.31 -6.70 0.64
C THR A 269 -0.45 -6.20 2.08
N GLY A 270 -1.60 -5.67 2.48
CA GLY A 270 -1.83 -5.06 3.79
C GLY A 270 -0.87 -3.92 4.08
N ASN A 271 -0.89 -2.87 3.27
CA ASN A 271 0.10 -1.77 3.30
C ASN A 271 1.53 -2.33 3.18
N HIS A 272 1.74 -3.16 2.15
CA HIS A 272 3.03 -3.75 1.76
C HIS A 272 3.72 -4.64 2.81
N ARG A 273 2.96 -5.36 3.65
CA ARG A 273 3.49 -6.44 4.51
C ARG A 273 3.62 -7.79 3.80
N TYR A 274 2.62 -8.15 3.01
CA TYR A 274 2.39 -9.48 2.43
C TYR A 274 2.67 -9.50 0.92
N PRO A 275 2.93 -10.68 0.33
CA PRO A 275 3.32 -10.77 -1.08
C PRO A 275 2.20 -10.35 -2.04
N LEU A 276 2.62 -9.77 -3.15
CA LEU A 276 1.80 -9.54 -4.34
C LEU A 276 2.29 -10.44 -5.47
N TYR A 277 1.36 -11.03 -6.20
CA TYR A 277 1.66 -11.88 -7.35
C TYR A 277 1.11 -11.26 -8.63
N VAL A 278 1.80 -11.46 -9.76
CA VAL A 278 1.34 -10.92 -11.06
C VAL A 278 -0.04 -11.47 -11.41
N GLU A 279 -0.31 -12.72 -11.05
CA GLU A 279 -1.57 -13.40 -11.30
C GLU A 279 -2.71 -12.93 -10.38
N ASP A 280 -2.42 -12.20 -9.29
CA ASP A 280 -3.46 -11.54 -8.49
C ASP A 280 -4.21 -10.52 -9.37
N SER A 281 -3.45 -9.73 -10.16
CA SER A 281 -3.98 -8.81 -11.16
C SER A 281 -2.89 -8.38 -12.16
N GLN A 282 -2.88 -9.00 -13.34
CA GLN A 282 -1.97 -8.62 -14.43
C GLN A 282 -2.13 -7.13 -14.83
N PRO A 283 -3.36 -6.58 -15.00
CA PRO A 283 -3.52 -5.16 -15.34
C PRO A 283 -2.91 -4.22 -14.30
N LEU A 284 -2.99 -4.58 -13.01
CA LEU A 284 -2.40 -3.77 -11.94
C LEU A 284 -0.88 -3.79 -12.01
N TYR A 285 -0.28 -4.97 -12.20
CA TYR A 285 1.16 -5.12 -12.39
C TYR A 285 1.64 -4.32 -13.61
N ASP A 286 0.95 -4.45 -14.74
CA ASP A 286 1.27 -3.74 -15.97
C ASP A 286 1.17 -2.21 -15.77
N PHE A 287 0.12 -1.73 -15.10
CA PHE A 287 -0.04 -0.30 -14.80
C PHE A 287 1.17 0.27 -14.02
N HIS A 288 1.60 -0.40 -12.95
CA HIS A 288 2.76 0.06 -12.18
C HIS A 288 4.04 0.06 -13.01
N ARG A 289 4.20 -0.94 -13.88
CA ARG A 289 5.40 -1.08 -14.73
C ARG A 289 5.44 -0.09 -15.87
N GLU A 290 4.31 0.16 -16.53
CA GLU A 290 4.20 1.06 -17.70
C GLU A 290 4.27 2.52 -17.29
N ASN A 291 3.69 2.88 -16.14
CA ASN A 291 3.65 4.27 -15.68
C ASN A 291 4.82 4.65 -14.78
N PHE A 292 5.70 3.71 -14.42
CA PHE A 292 6.80 3.96 -13.48
C PHE A 292 7.67 5.17 -13.85
N TYR A 293 8.13 5.24 -15.11
CA TYR A 293 9.02 6.33 -15.53
C TYR A 293 8.26 7.64 -15.75
N ALA A 294 6.97 7.58 -16.10
CA ALA A 294 6.12 8.77 -16.17
C ALA A 294 6.00 9.43 -14.78
N VAL A 295 5.75 8.62 -13.74
CA VAL A 295 5.72 9.06 -12.34
C VAL A 295 7.09 9.55 -11.86
N LEU A 296 8.17 8.84 -12.20
CA LEU A 296 9.53 9.25 -11.84
C LEU A 296 9.94 10.59 -12.48
N GLU A 297 9.48 10.86 -13.70
CA GLU A 297 9.77 12.09 -14.43
C GLU A 297 8.97 13.30 -13.93
N MET A 298 7.70 13.08 -13.58
CA MET A 298 6.88 14.06 -12.85
C MET A 298 7.55 14.47 -11.53
N GLY A 299 8.20 13.50 -10.88
CA GLY A 299 9.12 13.79 -9.78
C GLY A 299 8.42 14.14 -8.48
N GLU A 300 7.23 13.58 -8.25
CA GLU A 300 6.51 13.63 -6.98
C GLU A 300 7.06 12.55 -6.04
N LEU A 301 7.51 12.94 -4.85
CA LEU A 301 8.16 12.01 -3.90
C LEU A 301 7.23 10.86 -3.54
N ASP A 302 5.97 11.19 -3.24
CA ASP A 302 4.99 10.26 -2.69
C ASP A 302 4.66 9.15 -3.69
N LEU A 303 4.22 9.51 -4.90
CA LEU A 303 3.92 8.52 -5.95
C LEU A 303 5.15 7.67 -6.34
N VAL A 304 6.34 8.27 -6.45
CA VAL A 304 7.55 7.46 -6.75
C VAL A 304 7.83 6.45 -5.63
N ALA A 305 7.69 6.85 -4.37
CA ALA A 305 7.87 5.96 -3.23
C ALA A 305 6.86 4.81 -3.26
N GLU A 306 5.58 5.09 -3.49
CA GLU A 306 4.52 4.07 -3.53
C GLU A 306 4.67 3.09 -4.71
N PHE A 307 5.12 3.57 -5.87
CA PHE A 307 5.41 2.70 -7.02
C PHE A 307 6.58 1.77 -6.72
N VAL A 308 7.68 2.30 -6.17
CA VAL A 308 8.84 1.48 -5.76
C VAL A 308 8.41 0.42 -4.74
N ASP A 309 7.61 0.81 -3.76
CA ASP A 309 7.18 -0.07 -2.68
C ASP A 309 6.21 -1.16 -3.16
N SER A 310 5.29 -0.81 -4.07
CA SER A 310 4.39 -1.76 -4.72
C SER A 310 5.16 -2.80 -5.55
N LEU A 311 6.19 -2.38 -6.30
CA LEU A 311 7.07 -3.29 -7.04
C LEU A 311 7.86 -4.21 -6.11
N ARG A 312 8.29 -3.75 -4.93
CA ARG A 312 8.99 -4.58 -3.94
C ARG A 312 8.14 -5.74 -3.44
N GLN A 313 6.80 -5.62 -3.43
CA GLN A 313 5.91 -6.71 -3.02
C GLN A 313 5.83 -7.88 -4.00
N TYR A 314 6.29 -7.69 -5.24
CA TYR A 314 6.52 -8.79 -6.19
C TYR A 314 7.90 -9.48 -6.00
N GLY A 315 8.66 -9.11 -4.96
CA GLY A 315 10.01 -9.60 -4.71
C GLY A 315 11.11 -8.83 -5.43
N CYS A 316 10.79 -7.65 -5.96
CA CYS A 316 11.75 -6.81 -6.66
C CYS A 316 12.57 -5.96 -5.69
N THR A 317 13.83 -5.74 -6.04
CA THR A 317 14.84 -5.07 -5.21
C THR A 317 15.73 -4.23 -6.13
N PRO A 318 16.47 -3.24 -5.58
CA PRO A 318 17.45 -2.50 -6.37
C PRO A 318 18.53 -3.40 -7.02
N GLY A 319 18.74 -4.62 -6.50
CA GLY A 319 19.73 -5.57 -7.02
C GLY A 319 19.24 -6.41 -8.20
N ASN A 320 17.93 -6.61 -8.37
CA ASN A 320 17.35 -7.51 -9.37
C ASN A 320 16.29 -6.84 -10.29
N ASP A 321 15.98 -5.58 -10.08
CA ASP A 321 15.01 -4.82 -10.87
C ASP A 321 15.48 -3.40 -11.18
N LEU A 322 15.37 -2.98 -12.46
CA LEU A 322 15.84 -1.67 -12.90
C LEU A 322 15.00 -0.54 -12.34
N GLN A 323 13.67 -0.66 -12.39
CA GLN A 323 12.75 0.40 -11.96
C GLN A 323 12.87 0.61 -10.45
N VAL A 324 12.85 -0.46 -9.64
CA VAL A 324 13.08 -0.33 -8.19
C VAL A 324 14.43 0.33 -7.88
N ARG A 325 15.49 0.00 -8.63
CA ARG A 325 16.81 0.63 -8.45
C ARG A 325 16.78 2.12 -8.77
N ASP A 326 16.21 2.48 -9.91
CA ASP A 326 16.17 3.86 -10.40
C ASP A 326 15.30 4.74 -9.49
N GLY A 327 14.14 4.25 -9.07
CA GLY A 327 13.28 4.94 -8.10
C GLY A 327 13.93 5.08 -6.73
N THR A 328 14.59 4.03 -6.21
CA THR A 328 15.30 4.12 -4.93
C THR A 328 16.43 5.16 -5.01
N ARG A 329 17.17 5.22 -6.12
CA ARG A 329 18.20 6.25 -6.35
C ARG A 329 17.62 7.65 -6.45
N TYR A 330 16.50 7.80 -7.14
CA TYR A 330 15.77 9.06 -7.21
C TYR A 330 15.40 9.54 -5.80
N LEU A 331 14.78 8.69 -4.99
CA LEU A 331 14.37 9.02 -3.62
C LEU A 331 15.56 9.38 -2.72
N LEU A 332 16.68 8.66 -2.82
CA LEU A 332 17.91 9.04 -2.11
C LEU A 332 18.45 10.40 -2.58
N GLY A 333 18.37 10.68 -3.89
CA GLY A 333 18.69 11.99 -4.44
C GLY A 333 17.82 13.10 -3.86
N VAL A 334 16.51 12.86 -3.73
CA VAL A 334 15.55 13.76 -3.09
C VAL A 334 15.92 14.01 -1.62
N PHE A 335 16.20 12.96 -0.85
CA PHE A 335 16.64 13.05 0.54
C PHE A 335 17.88 13.93 0.72
N HIS A 336 18.92 13.71 -0.09
CA HIS A 336 20.14 14.53 -0.05
C HIS A 336 19.89 15.96 -0.52
N GLY A 337 19.02 16.16 -1.52
CA GLY A 337 18.56 17.48 -1.96
C GLY A 337 17.88 18.26 -0.84
N GLY A 338 17.12 17.57 0.01
CA GLY A 338 16.53 18.06 1.25
C GLY A 338 17.53 18.31 2.39
N ARG A 339 18.85 18.24 2.14
CA ARG A 339 19.92 18.31 3.15
C ARG A 339 19.81 17.19 4.18
N ASP A 340 19.65 15.97 3.68
CA ASP A 340 19.54 14.74 4.47
C ASP A 340 18.34 14.78 5.43
N ARG A 341 17.22 15.31 4.95
CA ARG A 341 15.95 15.41 5.67
C ARG A 341 14.79 15.27 4.72
N TRP A 342 13.86 14.37 5.03
CA TRP A 342 12.67 14.17 4.22
C TRP A 342 11.69 15.31 4.38
N MET A 343 11.50 15.83 5.60
CA MET A 343 10.56 16.91 5.89
C MET A 343 10.97 18.27 5.28
N ASN A 344 12.18 18.36 4.73
CA ASN A 344 12.67 19.55 4.02
C ASN A 344 12.33 19.54 2.53
N TYR A 345 11.89 18.40 1.98
CA TYR A 345 11.50 18.31 0.59
C TYR A 345 10.18 19.04 0.33
N ARG A 346 10.07 19.63 -0.86
CA ARG A 346 8.86 20.29 -1.36
C ARG A 346 8.58 19.82 -2.77
N GLU A 347 7.32 19.57 -3.05
CA GLU A 347 6.87 19.27 -4.40
C GLU A 347 7.08 20.47 -5.33
N PRO A 348 7.20 20.27 -6.65
CA PRO A 348 7.26 21.37 -7.61
C PRO A 348 6.09 22.35 -7.45
N GLY A 349 6.38 23.57 -7.03
CA GLY A 349 5.38 24.64 -6.84
C GLY A 349 4.89 24.81 -5.40
N GLU A 350 5.25 23.91 -4.49
CA GLU A 350 4.92 23.99 -3.07
C GLU A 350 5.84 24.98 -2.32
N ALA A 351 5.27 25.79 -1.42
CA ALA A 351 6.02 26.72 -0.57
C ALA A 351 5.82 26.42 0.92
N ASP A 352 6.87 26.60 1.73
CA ASP A 352 6.88 26.33 3.19
C ASP A 352 5.72 26.95 3.98
N ALA A 353 5.14 28.06 3.51
CA ALA A 353 4.04 28.74 4.17
C ALA A 353 2.68 28.04 4.02
N GLU A 354 2.61 27.05 3.13
CA GLU A 354 1.38 26.35 2.74
C GLU A 354 1.37 24.89 3.23
N VAL A 355 2.45 24.44 3.88
CA VAL A 355 2.65 23.04 4.29
C VAL A 355 1.93 22.75 5.60
N GLU A 356 0.95 21.86 5.55
CA GLU A 356 0.23 21.40 6.72
C GLU A 356 1.08 20.37 7.51
N THR A 357 0.69 20.08 8.76
CA THR A 357 1.42 19.10 9.57
C THR A 357 1.40 17.71 8.92
N TYR A 358 0.35 17.40 8.16
CA TYR A 358 0.21 16.17 7.40
C TYR A 358 1.33 16.06 6.37
N ASP A 359 1.54 17.07 5.53
CA ASP A 359 2.54 17.07 4.46
C ASP A 359 3.94 16.78 5.00
N PHE A 360 4.33 17.41 6.13
CA PHE A 360 5.62 17.13 6.76
C PHE A 360 5.79 15.65 7.13
N ILE A 361 4.79 15.07 7.79
CA ILE A 361 4.85 13.66 8.18
C ILE A 361 4.80 12.77 6.94
N HIS A 362 3.94 13.08 5.98
CA HIS A 362 3.73 12.27 4.79
C HIS A 362 5.03 12.13 3.99
N LYS A 363 5.77 13.23 3.73
CA LYS A 363 7.07 13.16 3.02
C LYS A 363 8.09 12.27 3.73
N ALA A 364 8.14 12.32 5.06
CA ALA A 364 9.03 11.45 5.84
C ALA A 364 8.55 10.00 5.86
N TRP A 365 7.25 9.77 5.98
CA TRP A 365 6.63 8.46 5.98
C TRP A 365 6.86 7.75 4.65
N THR A 366 6.36 8.31 3.54
CA THR A 366 6.49 7.72 2.19
C THR A 366 7.95 7.58 1.78
N GLY A 367 8.80 8.58 2.02
CA GLY A 367 10.23 8.52 1.74
C GLY A 367 10.92 7.34 2.45
N VAL A 368 10.60 7.10 3.72
CA VAL A 368 11.08 5.93 4.48
C VAL A 368 10.55 4.62 3.88
N LEU A 369 9.28 4.56 3.49
CA LEU A 369 8.69 3.35 2.89
C LEU A 369 9.30 3.03 1.51
N GLY A 370 9.58 4.04 0.69
CA GLY A 370 10.09 3.84 -0.66
C GLY A 370 11.54 3.34 -0.70
N VAL A 371 12.40 3.78 0.23
CA VAL A 371 13.82 3.38 0.22
C VAL A 371 14.14 2.14 1.06
N ARG A 372 13.22 1.69 1.92
CA ARG A 372 13.48 0.52 2.77
C ARG A 372 13.47 -0.77 1.97
N ASP A 373 14.35 -1.68 2.37
CA ASP A 373 14.23 -3.06 1.93
C ASP A 373 13.01 -3.73 2.55
N ARG A 374 12.47 -4.71 1.84
CA ARG A 374 11.31 -5.50 2.28
C ARG A 374 11.73 -6.92 2.58
N ALA A 375 11.34 -7.38 3.75
CA ALA A 375 11.27 -8.79 4.07
C ALA A 375 9.79 -9.15 4.18
N ILE A 376 9.27 -9.69 3.07
CA ILE A 376 7.85 -9.98 2.89
C ILE A 376 7.39 -11.03 3.91
N GLU A 377 6.30 -10.75 4.63
CA GLU A 377 5.71 -11.65 5.61
C GLU A 377 4.94 -12.79 4.93
N SER A 378 4.97 -13.98 5.56
CA SER A 378 4.14 -15.11 5.13
C SER A 378 2.65 -14.86 5.45
N PRO A 379 1.73 -15.11 4.51
CA PRO A 379 0.28 -14.93 4.72
C PRO A 379 -0.34 -16.13 5.48
N GLU A 380 0.08 -16.32 6.74
CA GLU A 380 -0.37 -17.44 7.58
C GLU A 380 -1.82 -17.26 8.09
N PRO A 381 -2.57 -18.33 8.39
CA PRO A 381 -3.90 -18.22 8.99
C PRO A 381 -3.90 -17.36 10.27
N GLY A 382 -4.89 -16.45 10.38
CA GLY A 382 -4.99 -15.52 11.50
C GLY A 382 -4.19 -14.22 11.33
N THR A 383 -3.46 -14.06 10.22
CA THR A 383 -2.86 -12.78 9.79
C THR A 383 -3.72 -12.08 8.76
N TYR A 384 -3.46 -10.80 8.50
CA TYR A 384 -4.09 -10.05 7.41
C TYR A 384 -3.91 -10.78 6.08
N GLY A 385 -2.66 -11.20 5.78
CA GLY A 385 -2.36 -11.96 4.56
C GLY A 385 -3.13 -13.26 4.49
N GLY A 386 -3.30 -13.97 5.62
CA GLY A 386 -4.11 -15.18 5.68
C GLY A 386 -5.59 -14.97 5.40
N VAL A 387 -6.16 -13.83 5.82
CA VAL A 387 -7.52 -13.43 5.45
C VAL A 387 -7.61 -13.24 3.93
N VAL A 388 -6.69 -12.47 3.33
CA VAL A 388 -6.69 -12.27 1.87
C VAL A 388 -6.53 -13.59 1.12
N ARG A 389 -5.56 -14.43 1.50
CA ARG A 389 -5.30 -15.72 0.85
C ARG A 389 -6.38 -16.78 1.07
N SER A 390 -7.38 -16.50 1.90
CA SER A 390 -8.58 -17.34 1.99
C SER A 390 -9.55 -17.17 0.80
N TRP A 391 -9.53 -16.02 0.12
CA TRP A 391 -10.39 -15.72 -1.04
C TRP A 391 -9.61 -15.31 -2.30
N LEU A 392 -8.34 -14.93 -2.17
CA LEU A 392 -7.39 -14.72 -3.27
C LEU A 392 -6.23 -15.73 -3.13
N PRO A 393 -6.46 -17.02 -3.44
CA PRO A 393 -5.46 -18.06 -3.20
C PRO A 393 -4.17 -17.77 -3.96
N VAL A 394 -3.03 -18.16 -3.37
CA VAL A 394 -1.72 -17.98 -3.99
C VAL A 394 -1.70 -18.69 -5.36
N PRO A 395 -1.19 -18.04 -6.41
CA PRO A 395 -1.04 -18.66 -7.73
C PRO A 395 -0.19 -19.94 -7.68
N GLN A 396 -0.50 -20.91 -8.53
CA GLN A 396 0.17 -22.22 -8.59
C GLN A 396 1.37 -22.26 -9.52
#